data_AF-A0A177C6Q0-F1
#
_entry.id   AF-A0A177C6Q0-F1
#
_cell.length_a   1.000
_cell.length_b   1.000
_cell.length_c   1.000
_cell.angle_alpha   90.00
_cell.angle_beta   90.00
_cell.angle_gamma   90.00
#
_symmetry.space_group_name_H-M   'P 1'
#
loop_
_entity.id
_entity.type
_entity.pdbx_description
1 polymer ?
#
loop_
_entity_poly.entity_id
_entity_poly.type
_entity_poly.pdbx_seq_one_letter_code
_entity_poly.pdbx_strand_id
1 'polypeptide(L)'
;MSDTHPSPTRIIITTERLRVSAGTQFLHQPSFIPDASVALSNPSRWKNVVLPLIATYTFQLGSLLDVDFTRALLACPQLPNLYKAITSVNFPQFYQFAGIRDNRTSNPYLDFVKAIPNLEHLALTFHSAGLTGSVYTEKDRIALENNGKVEESKELKVLKKKDVVAFYKLDDVFELKRTRISKVTCYLIDSELVGHFVKKGAALDVFEEFQDYFEKGFKKVKREIHVDLIVCPLPFTG
;
A
#
# COMPACT_ATOMS: atom_id res chain seq x y z
N MET A 1 -28.51 12.71 -5.16
CA MET A 1 -28.49 11.45 -5.93
C MET A 1 -27.15 10.80 -5.66
N SER A 2 -27.13 9.74 -4.87
CA SER A 2 -25.91 8.99 -4.57
C SER A 2 -25.61 8.06 -5.73
N ASP A 3 -24.62 8.39 -6.55
CA ASP A 3 -24.03 7.47 -7.52
C ASP A 3 -23.38 6.32 -6.77
N THR A 4 -24.15 5.27 -6.51
CA THR A 4 -23.62 3.97 -6.06
C THR A 4 -23.02 3.28 -7.27
N HIS A 5 -21.82 3.71 -7.66
CA HIS A 5 -20.97 2.87 -8.49
C HIS A 5 -20.72 1.56 -7.72
N PRO A 6 -20.90 0.38 -8.35
CA PRO A 6 -20.57 -0.88 -7.70
C PRO A 6 -19.09 -0.84 -7.30
N SER A 7 -18.83 -1.04 -6.00
CA SER A 7 -17.46 -1.10 -5.51
C SER A 7 -16.68 -2.17 -6.27
N PRO A 8 -15.45 -1.88 -6.73
CA PRO A 8 -14.62 -2.84 -7.45
C PRO A 8 -14.50 -4.15 -6.66
N THR A 9 -14.51 -5.29 -7.35
CA THR A 9 -14.29 -6.59 -6.71
C THR A 9 -12.91 -6.61 -6.07
N ARG A 10 -12.86 -6.82 -4.76
CA ARG A 10 -11.61 -6.83 -3.98
C ARG A 10 -11.05 -8.24 -3.88
N ILE A 11 -9.80 -8.42 -4.32
CA ILE A 11 -9.06 -9.68 -4.21
C ILE A 11 -8.05 -9.58 -3.09
N ILE A 12 -8.25 -10.35 -2.01
CA ILE A 12 -7.35 -10.37 -0.86
C ILE A 12 -6.26 -11.41 -1.11
N ILE A 13 -5.04 -10.95 -1.42
CA ILE A 13 -3.92 -11.84 -1.76
C ILE A 13 -3.50 -12.73 -0.59
N THR A 14 -3.64 -12.26 0.65
CA THR A 14 -3.36 -13.06 1.85
C THR A 14 -4.14 -14.37 1.82
N THR A 15 -5.42 -14.34 1.46
CA THR A 15 -6.27 -15.53 1.34
C THR A 15 -5.76 -16.48 0.25
N GLU A 16 -5.39 -15.95 -0.91
CA GLU A 16 -4.84 -16.75 -2.02
C GLU A 16 -3.53 -17.44 -1.63
N ARG A 17 -2.61 -16.69 -1.00
CA ARG A 17 -1.33 -17.22 -0.53
C ARG A 17 -1.51 -18.34 0.49
N LEU A 18 -2.46 -18.18 1.41
CA LEU A 18 -2.73 -19.20 2.43
C LEU A 18 -3.34 -20.48 1.83
N ARG A 19 -4.19 -20.38 0.81
CA ARG A 19 -4.70 -21.56 0.09
C ARG A 19 -3.59 -22.35 -0.59
N VAL A 20 -2.66 -21.65 -1.25
CA VAL A 20 -1.50 -22.30 -1.88
C VAL A 20 -0.58 -22.92 -0.83
N SER A 21 -0.32 -22.22 0.27
CA SER A 21 0.53 -22.72 1.37
C SER A 21 -0.08 -23.96 2.05
N ALA A 22 -1.41 -24.03 2.13
CA ALA A 22 -2.15 -25.18 2.64
C ALA A 22 -2.27 -26.34 1.63
N GLY A 23 -1.78 -26.17 0.39
CA GLY A 23 -1.89 -27.17 -0.67
C GLY A 23 -3.31 -27.35 -1.22
N THR A 24 -4.25 -26.47 -0.87
CA THR A 24 -5.64 -26.52 -1.37
C THR A 24 -5.81 -25.87 -2.73
N GLN A 25 -4.76 -25.20 -3.22
CA GLN A 25 -4.73 -24.53 -4.51
C GLN A 25 -3.31 -24.49 -5.07
N PHE A 26 -3.19 -24.42 -6.40
CA PHE A 26 -1.90 -24.24 -7.05
C PHE A 26 -1.68 -22.77 -7.43
N LEU A 27 -0.41 -22.34 -7.46
CA LEU A 27 -0.05 -20.98 -7.88
C LEU A 27 -0.62 -20.61 -9.27
N HIS A 28 -0.65 -21.58 -10.19
CA HIS A 28 -1.15 -21.38 -11.55
C HIS A 28 -2.69 -21.48 -11.68
N GLN A 29 -3.39 -21.65 -10.57
CA GLN A 29 -4.86 -21.76 -10.52
C GLN A 29 -5.42 -20.88 -9.41
N PRO A 30 -5.17 -19.56 -9.39
CA PRO A 30 -5.70 -18.68 -8.35
C PRO A 30 -7.24 -18.65 -8.37
N SER A 31 -7.87 -18.51 -7.21
CA SER A 31 -9.33 -18.66 -7.06
C SER A 31 -10.13 -17.54 -7.73
N PHE A 32 -9.51 -16.36 -7.88
CA PHE A 32 -10.11 -15.22 -8.57
C PHE A 32 -10.15 -15.38 -10.09
N ILE A 33 -9.62 -16.50 -10.62
CA ILE A 33 -9.69 -16.88 -12.02
C ILE A 33 -10.52 -18.16 -12.11
N PRO A 34 -11.80 -18.08 -12.52
CA PRO A 34 -12.72 -19.23 -12.49
C PRO A 34 -12.22 -20.47 -13.26
N ASP A 35 -11.52 -20.25 -14.37
CA ASP A 35 -10.86 -21.32 -15.14
C ASP A 35 -9.51 -20.84 -15.66
N ALA A 36 -8.45 -21.08 -14.88
CA ALA A 36 -7.09 -20.71 -15.26
C ALA A 36 -6.56 -21.55 -16.44
N SER A 37 -7.14 -22.72 -16.73
CA SER A 37 -6.69 -23.56 -17.85
C SER A 37 -6.93 -22.90 -19.22
N VAL A 38 -7.95 -22.02 -19.29
CA VAL A 38 -8.25 -21.17 -20.46
C VAL A 38 -7.05 -20.36 -20.92
N ALA A 39 -6.14 -20.00 -20.01
CA ALA A 39 -4.94 -19.24 -20.33
C ALA A 39 -4.07 -19.92 -21.39
N LEU A 40 -4.01 -21.26 -21.36
CA LEU A 40 -3.25 -22.06 -22.32
C LEU A 40 -4.16 -22.71 -23.37
N SER A 41 -5.34 -23.19 -22.99
CA SER A 41 -6.25 -23.92 -23.89
C SER A 41 -7.02 -23.02 -24.86
N ASN A 42 -7.27 -21.76 -24.51
CA ASN A 42 -7.95 -20.79 -25.36
C ASN A 42 -7.39 -19.36 -25.16
N PRO A 43 -6.22 -19.06 -25.76
CA PRO A 43 -5.55 -17.76 -25.61
C PRO A 43 -6.41 -16.56 -26.02
N SER A 44 -7.32 -16.74 -26.98
CA SER A 44 -8.25 -15.70 -27.42
C SER A 44 -9.25 -15.33 -26.32
N ARG A 45 -9.86 -16.33 -25.67
CA ARG A 45 -10.77 -16.10 -24.53
C ARG A 45 -10.01 -15.51 -23.33
N TRP A 46 -8.80 -16.01 -23.06
CA TRP A 46 -7.94 -15.46 -22.02
C TRP A 46 -7.71 -13.96 -22.22
N LYS A 47 -7.25 -13.58 -23.42
CA LYS A 47 -6.92 -12.19 -23.76
C LYS A 47 -8.14 -11.26 -23.80
N ASN A 48 -9.26 -11.72 -24.35
CA ASN A 48 -10.40 -10.85 -24.66
C ASN A 48 -11.51 -10.88 -23.61
N VAL A 49 -11.49 -11.85 -22.68
CA VAL A 49 -12.54 -12.01 -21.66
C VAL A 49 -11.95 -12.04 -20.25
N VAL A 50 -10.99 -12.93 -20.00
CA VAL A 50 -10.48 -13.15 -18.64
C VAL A 50 -9.59 -12.01 -18.16
N LEU A 51 -8.60 -11.58 -18.95
CA LEU A 51 -7.72 -10.47 -18.57
C LEU A 51 -8.51 -9.14 -18.39
N PRO A 52 -9.47 -8.77 -19.28
CA PRO A 52 -10.32 -7.59 -19.06
C PRO A 52 -11.17 -7.68 -17.79
N LEU A 53 -11.71 -8.86 -17.45
CA LEU A 53 -12.43 -9.04 -16.19
C LEU A 53 -11.50 -8.80 -14.99
N ILE A 54 -10.29 -9.37 -15.00
CA ILE A 54 -9.28 -9.18 -13.94
C ILE A 54 -8.90 -7.70 -13.80
N ALA A 55 -8.88 -6.94 -14.90
CA ALA A 55 -8.62 -5.50 -14.89
C ALA A 55 -9.69 -4.66 -14.19
N THR A 56 -10.82 -5.25 -13.78
CA THR A 56 -11.82 -4.58 -12.94
C THR A 56 -11.61 -4.78 -11.44
N TYR A 57 -10.62 -5.59 -11.05
CA TYR A 57 -10.39 -5.97 -9.67
C TYR A 57 -9.39 -5.06 -8.96
N THR A 58 -9.57 -4.90 -7.65
CA THR A 58 -8.60 -4.26 -6.76
C THR A 58 -7.86 -5.31 -5.95
N PHE A 59 -6.54 -5.41 -6.16
CA PHE A 59 -5.70 -6.38 -5.47
C PHE A 59 -5.19 -5.81 -4.15
N GLN A 60 -5.60 -6.41 -3.04
CA GLN A 60 -5.17 -6.02 -1.71
C GLN A 60 -4.00 -6.88 -1.24
N LEU A 61 -2.85 -6.24 -1.00
CA LEU A 61 -1.61 -6.87 -0.56
C LEU A 61 -1.29 -6.41 0.86
N GLY A 62 -1.66 -7.22 1.85
CA GLY A 62 -1.57 -6.85 3.27
C GLY A 62 -0.19 -6.97 3.89
N SER A 63 0.77 -7.60 3.21
CA SER A 63 2.11 -7.84 3.76
C SER A 63 3.16 -7.99 2.67
N LEU A 64 4.45 -7.99 3.06
CA LEU A 64 5.54 -8.29 2.13
C LEU A 64 5.49 -9.73 1.60
N LEU A 65 5.01 -10.68 2.40
CA LEU A 65 4.79 -12.06 1.92
C LEU A 65 3.74 -12.11 0.81
N ASP A 66 2.72 -11.26 0.89
CA ASP A 66 1.72 -11.15 -0.17
C ASP A 66 2.33 -10.52 -1.42
N VAL A 67 3.20 -9.52 -1.28
CA VAL A 67 3.96 -8.94 -2.39
C VAL A 67 4.83 -10.00 -3.09
N ASP A 68 5.60 -10.77 -2.33
CA ASP A 68 6.48 -11.80 -2.88
C ASP A 68 5.70 -12.94 -3.54
N PHE A 69 4.59 -13.35 -2.92
CA PHE A 69 3.66 -14.29 -3.54
C PHE A 69 3.06 -13.75 -4.84
N THR A 70 2.61 -12.49 -4.87
CA THR A 70 2.08 -11.89 -6.09
C THR A 70 3.15 -11.77 -7.17
N ARG A 71 4.42 -11.47 -6.83
CA ARG A 71 5.52 -11.51 -7.81
C ARG A 71 5.64 -12.88 -8.46
N ALA A 72 5.63 -13.95 -7.67
CA ALA A 72 5.68 -15.31 -8.19
C ALA A 72 4.47 -15.64 -9.07
N LEU A 73 3.27 -15.21 -8.65
CA LEU A 73 2.02 -15.38 -9.41
C LEU A 73 2.08 -14.66 -10.77
N LEU A 74 2.54 -13.42 -10.79
CA LEU A 74 2.63 -12.60 -12.00
C LEU A 74 3.73 -13.10 -12.97
N ALA A 75 4.73 -13.82 -12.44
CA ALA A 75 5.79 -14.46 -13.23
C ALA A 75 5.42 -15.88 -13.69
N CYS A 76 4.25 -16.41 -13.30
CA CYS A 76 3.83 -17.77 -13.61
C CYS A 76 3.62 -17.95 -15.13
N PRO A 77 4.37 -18.85 -15.80
CA PRO A 77 4.26 -19.06 -17.25
C PRO A 77 2.87 -19.52 -17.72
N GLN A 78 2.13 -20.21 -16.85
CA GLN A 78 0.78 -20.68 -17.11
C GLN A 78 -0.27 -19.56 -17.09
N LEU A 79 0.09 -18.36 -16.61
CA LEU A 79 -0.78 -17.18 -16.54
C LEU A 79 -0.19 -16.04 -17.39
N PRO A 80 -0.03 -16.24 -18.72
CA PRO A 80 0.65 -15.28 -19.58
C PRO A 80 -0.03 -13.91 -19.54
N ASN A 81 0.77 -12.84 -19.44
CA ASN A 81 0.31 -11.45 -19.42
C ASN A 81 -0.58 -11.06 -18.22
N LEU A 82 -0.70 -11.88 -17.18
CA LEU A 82 -1.50 -11.53 -15.99
C LEU A 82 -1.08 -10.18 -15.39
N TYR A 83 0.22 -9.90 -15.33
CA TYR A 83 0.78 -8.63 -14.84
C TYR A 83 0.29 -7.38 -15.60
N LYS A 84 -0.16 -7.54 -16.85
CA LYS A 84 -0.74 -6.43 -17.64
C LYS A 84 -2.21 -6.19 -17.31
N ALA A 85 -2.90 -7.15 -16.71
CA ALA A 85 -4.29 -7.02 -16.31
C ALA A 85 -4.45 -6.39 -14.92
N ILE A 86 -3.38 -6.25 -14.13
CA ILE A 86 -3.47 -5.60 -12.82
C ILE A 86 -3.50 -4.07 -13.03
N THR A 87 -4.64 -3.46 -12.72
CA THR A 87 -4.90 -2.01 -12.89
C THR A 87 -5.08 -1.28 -11.55
N SER A 88 -5.47 -1.98 -10.48
CA SER A 88 -5.63 -1.40 -9.15
C SER A 88 -4.97 -2.25 -8.06
N VAL A 89 -4.18 -1.61 -7.20
CA VAL A 89 -3.48 -2.22 -6.06
C VAL A 89 -3.72 -1.40 -4.80
N ASN A 90 -4.01 -2.09 -3.70
CA ASN A 90 -4.16 -1.51 -2.38
C ASN A 90 -3.16 -2.13 -1.39
N PHE A 91 -2.41 -1.28 -0.70
CA PHE A 91 -1.53 -1.64 0.42
C PHE A 91 -2.15 -1.16 1.74
N PRO A 92 -3.01 -1.97 2.39
CA PRO A 92 -3.71 -1.62 3.62
C PRO A 92 -2.77 -1.54 4.84
N GLN A 93 -1.54 -2.04 4.68
CA GLN A 93 -0.48 -1.96 5.67
C GLN A 93 0.78 -1.40 4.99
N PHE A 94 0.66 -0.22 4.40
CA PHE A 94 1.81 0.53 3.89
C PHE A 94 2.60 1.13 5.07
N TYR A 95 3.01 0.28 6.01
CA TYR A 95 3.77 0.65 7.20
C TYR A 95 5.22 0.20 7.00
N GLN A 96 6.15 1.12 7.24
CA GLN A 96 7.53 0.75 7.53
C GLN A 96 7.68 0.82 9.05
N PHE A 97 8.18 -0.23 9.68
CA PHE A 97 8.53 -0.19 11.10
C PHE A 97 9.99 0.25 11.26
N ALA A 98 10.27 0.99 12.34
CA ALA A 98 11.64 1.31 12.74
C ALA A 98 12.44 0.00 12.92
N GLY A 99 13.68 -0.04 12.40
CA GLY A 99 14.52 -1.24 12.34
C GLY A 99 14.47 -2.02 11.01
N ILE A 100 13.42 -1.86 10.20
CA ILE A 100 13.36 -2.45 8.85
C ILE A 100 13.91 -1.46 7.79
N ARG A 101 13.72 -0.16 8.01
CA ARG A 101 14.12 0.90 7.07
C ARG A 101 15.63 0.98 6.89
N ASP A 102 16.40 0.95 7.97
CA ASP A 102 17.82 1.30 7.95
C ASP A 102 18.66 0.29 7.15
N ASN A 103 18.11 -0.90 6.89
CA ASN A 103 18.72 -1.94 6.06
C ASN A 103 18.19 -1.98 4.62
N ARG A 104 17.34 -1.04 4.19
CA ARG A 104 16.72 -1.05 2.86
C ARG A 104 17.02 0.21 2.07
N THR A 105 17.45 0.04 0.83
CA THR A 105 17.72 1.13 -0.12
C THR A 105 16.46 1.64 -0.84
N SER A 106 15.37 0.86 -0.84
CA SER A 106 14.09 1.21 -1.49
C SER A 106 12.86 0.73 -0.69
N ASN A 107 11.67 1.20 -1.06
CA ASN A 107 10.41 0.69 -0.51
C ASN A 107 9.91 -0.51 -1.33
N PRO A 108 9.83 -1.73 -0.75
CA PRO A 108 9.52 -2.95 -1.50
C PRO A 108 8.11 -2.97 -2.12
N TYR A 109 7.15 -2.23 -1.55
CA TYR A 109 5.81 -2.10 -2.11
C TYR A 109 5.84 -1.26 -3.40
N LEU A 110 6.57 -0.15 -3.39
CA LEU A 110 6.76 0.70 -4.58
C LEU A 110 7.63 0.00 -5.64
N ASP A 111 8.62 -0.79 -5.22
CA ASP A 111 9.40 -1.63 -6.14
C ASP A 111 8.56 -2.71 -6.82
N PHE A 112 7.59 -3.30 -6.12
CA PHE A 112 6.62 -4.19 -6.73
C PHE A 112 5.77 -3.49 -7.79
N VAL A 113 5.29 -2.27 -7.49
CA VAL A 113 4.50 -1.48 -8.43
C VAL A 113 5.25 -1.19 -9.74
N LYS A 114 6.59 -1.05 -9.71
CA LYS A 114 7.42 -0.89 -10.93
C LYS A 114 7.22 -2.01 -11.95
N ALA A 115 6.81 -3.21 -11.51
CA ALA A 115 6.57 -4.36 -12.37
C ALA A 115 5.16 -4.40 -13.01
N ILE A 116 4.27 -3.45 -12.68
CA ILE A 116 2.87 -3.44 -13.11
C ILE A 116 2.64 -2.28 -14.12
N PRO A 117 2.79 -2.52 -15.43
CA PRO A 117 2.81 -1.44 -16.42
C PRO A 117 1.45 -0.75 -16.61
N ASN A 118 0.35 -1.44 -16.36
CA ASN A 118 -1.00 -0.90 -16.55
C ASN A 118 -1.65 -0.51 -15.22
N LEU A 119 -0.88 -0.31 -14.15
CA LEU A 119 -1.43 0.17 -12.89
C LEU A 119 -1.96 1.59 -13.10
N GLU A 120 -3.25 1.80 -12.86
CA GLU A 120 -3.99 3.06 -12.96
C GLU A 120 -4.34 3.63 -11.58
N HIS A 121 -4.62 2.75 -10.61
CA HIS A 121 -4.97 3.13 -9.25
C HIS A 121 -4.02 2.52 -8.21
N LEU A 122 -3.43 3.38 -7.38
CA LEU A 122 -2.59 3.00 -6.25
C LEU A 122 -3.22 3.49 -4.94
N ALA A 123 -3.56 2.56 -4.05
CA ALA A 123 -4.04 2.87 -2.71
C ALA A 123 -2.97 2.56 -1.64
N LEU A 124 -2.69 3.54 -0.78
CA LEU A 124 -1.70 3.49 0.29
C LEU A 124 -2.38 3.77 1.63
N THR A 125 -2.27 2.87 2.60
CA THR A 125 -2.80 3.11 3.95
C THR A 125 -1.68 3.39 4.93
N PHE A 126 -1.73 4.59 5.51
CA PHE A 126 -0.82 5.09 6.53
C PHE A 126 -1.45 4.94 7.92
N HIS A 127 -0.62 4.75 8.93
CA HIS A 127 -1.03 4.74 10.33
C HIS A 127 -0.53 6.02 10.98
N SER A 128 -1.33 6.65 11.83
CA SER A 128 -0.94 7.85 12.61
C SER A 128 0.44 7.69 13.28
N ALA A 129 0.75 6.50 13.80
CA ALA A 129 2.08 6.19 14.35
C ALA A 129 3.25 6.48 13.37
N GLY A 130 3.08 6.20 12.07
CA GLY A 130 4.09 6.46 11.05
C GLY A 130 4.22 7.93 10.63
N LEU A 131 3.31 8.79 11.10
CA LEU A 131 3.37 10.25 10.95
C LEU A 131 3.94 10.93 12.20
N THR A 132 4.32 10.15 13.20
CA THR A 132 4.82 10.63 14.49
C THR A 132 6.18 10.02 14.80
N GLY A 133 6.92 10.67 15.70
CA GLY A 133 8.18 10.15 16.22
C GLY A 133 8.34 10.52 17.69
N SER A 134 9.27 9.87 18.39
CA SER A 134 9.50 10.19 19.79
C SER A 134 10.00 11.63 19.96
N VAL A 135 9.51 12.28 21.02
CA VAL A 135 10.02 13.59 21.46
C VAL A 135 11.49 13.45 21.89
N TYR A 136 11.82 12.33 22.54
CA TYR A 136 13.07 12.06 23.21
C TYR A 136 13.99 11.17 22.38
N THR A 137 15.30 11.32 22.56
CA THR A 137 16.26 10.34 22.01
C THR A 137 16.17 9.02 22.77
N GLU A 138 16.69 7.92 22.21
CA GLU A 138 16.71 6.63 22.90
C GLU A 138 17.41 6.72 24.27
N LYS A 139 18.53 7.44 24.35
CA LYS A 139 19.26 7.68 25.61
C LYS A 139 18.40 8.42 26.64
N ASP A 140 17.69 9.46 26.21
CA ASP A 140 16.82 10.24 27.09
C ASP A 140 15.63 9.42 27.57
N ARG A 141 15.06 8.58 26.69
CA ARG A 141 13.97 7.66 27.05
C ARG A 141 14.40 6.69 28.14
N ILE A 142 15.56 6.05 27.98
CA ILE A 142 16.10 5.13 29.00
C ILE A 142 16.31 5.86 30.33
N ALA A 143 16.82 7.10 30.29
CA ALA A 143 16.99 7.90 31.49
C ALA A 143 15.65 8.26 32.16
N LEU A 144 14.61 8.61 31.38
CA LEU A 144 13.26 8.87 31.90
C LEU A 144 12.67 7.60 32.53
N GLU A 145 12.76 6.46 31.85
CA GLU A 145 12.25 5.17 32.33
C GLU A 145 12.95 4.74 33.63
N ASN A 146 14.27 4.87 33.72
CA ASN A 146 15.04 4.59 34.93
C ASN A 146 14.67 5.51 36.11
N ASN A 147 14.17 6.71 35.83
CA ASN A 147 13.68 7.66 36.83
C ASN A 147 12.17 7.49 37.12
N GLY A 148 11.55 6.39 36.66
CA GLY A 148 10.13 6.09 36.88
C GLY A 148 9.14 6.88 35.99
N LYS A 149 9.63 7.65 35.02
CA LYS A 149 8.84 8.51 34.14
C LYS A 149 8.47 7.80 32.82
N VAL A 150 7.88 6.61 32.93
CA VAL A 150 7.59 5.72 31.79
C VAL A 150 6.57 6.33 30.82
N GLU A 151 5.57 7.04 31.30
CA GLU A 151 4.57 7.66 30.41
C GLU A 151 5.15 8.86 29.64
N GLU A 152 6.02 9.65 30.29
CA GLU A 152 6.75 10.74 29.64
C GLU A 152 7.69 10.21 28.55
N SER A 153 8.35 9.06 28.77
CA SER A 153 9.27 8.48 27.76
C SER A 153 8.57 8.06 26.46
N LYS A 154 7.24 7.88 26.48
CA LYS A 154 6.41 7.51 25.33
C LYS A 154 5.90 8.71 24.53
N GLU A 155 6.14 9.94 24.96
CA GLU A 155 5.62 11.11 24.28
C GLU A 155 6.08 11.21 22.82
N LEU A 156 5.13 11.56 21.96
CA LEU A 156 5.30 11.66 20.53
C LEU A 156 5.13 13.11 20.06
N LYS A 157 5.82 13.43 18.98
CA LYS A 157 5.64 14.65 18.19
C LYS A 157 5.27 14.26 16.77
N VAL A 158 4.47 15.10 16.13
CA VAL A 158 4.19 14.97 14.70
C VAL A 158 5.47 15.27 13.90
N LEU A 159 5.75 14.41 12.91
CA LEU A 159 6.89 14.57 12.02
C LEU A 159 6.59 15.62 10.94
N LYS A 160 7.62 16.26 10.39
CA LYS A 160 7.39 17.13 9.22
C LYS A 160 7.12 16.26 8.01
N LYS A 161 6.34 16.75 7.03
CA LYS A 161 6.10 16.06 5.75
C LYS A 161 7.39 15.50 5.13
N LYS A 162 8.46 16.30 5.10
CA LYS A 162 9.75 15.88 4.52
C LYS A 162 10.32 14.61 5.17
N ASP A 163 10.14 14.48 6.48
CA ASP A 163 10.69 13.36 7.26
C ASP A 163 9.83 12.11 7.01
N VAL A 164 8.51 12.28 6.89
CA VAL A 164 7.57 11.22 6.53
C VAL A 164 7.79 10.73 5.09
N VAL A 165 7.95 11.65 4.14
CA VAL A 165 8.28 11.34 2.74
C VAL A 165 9.57 10.53 2.65
N ALA A 166 10.63 10.96 3.34
CA ALA A 166 11.89 10.24 3.39
C ALA A 166 11.76 8.88 4.08
N PHE A 167 10.97 8.79 5.16
CA PHE A 167 10.72 7.55 5.88
C PHE A 167 10.06 6.50 4.99
N TYR A 168 9.01 6.88 4.26
CA TYR A 168 8.28 5.97 3.37
C TYR A 168 8.88 5.84 1.97
N LYS A 169 9.88 6.66 1.63
CA LYS A 169 10.46 6.81 0.29
C LYS A 169 9.39 7.11 -0.76
N LEU A 170 8.51 8.05 -0.45
CA LEU A 170 7.38 8.38 -1.33
C LEU A 170 7.84 8.98 -2.66
N ASP A 171 9.04 9.54 -2.74
CA ASP A 171 9.62 10.05 -4.00
C ASP A 171 9.71 8.95 -5.09
N ASP A 172 9.90 7.69 -4.69
CA ASP A 172 9.98 6.54 -5.62
C ASP A 172 8.70 6.40 -6.48
N VAL A 173 7.56 6.93 -6.01
CA VAL A 173 6.29 6.91 -6.75
C VAL A 173 6.38 7.69 -8.06
N PHE A 174 7.17 8.77 -8.09
CA PHE A 174 7.31 9.63 -9.27
C PHE A 174 8.24 9.01 -10.31
N GLU A 175 9.04 8.01 -9.91
CA GLU A 175 9.92 7.24 -10.79
C GLU A 175 9.21 6.09 -11.52
N LEU A 176 7.93 5.85 -11.23
CA LEU A 176 7.11 4.80 -11.82
C LEU A 176 6.71 5.12 -13.28
N LYS A 177 7.70 5.33 -14.16
CA LYS A 177 7.51 5.77 -15.55
C LYS A 177 6.78 4.78 -16.45
N ARG A 178 6.82 3.49 -16.09
CA ARG A 178 6.17 2.42 -16.85
C ARG A 178 4.70 2.23 -16.49
N THR A 179 4.22 2.82 -15.41
CA THR A 179 2.84 2.70 -14.94
C THR A 179 1.94 3.77 -15.56
N ARG A 180 0.63 3.57 -15.48
CA ARG A 180 -0.40 4.50 -15.97
C ARG A 180 -1.18 5.15 -14.83
N ILE A 181 -0.57 5.23 -13.64
CA ILE A 181 -1.22 5.77 -12.44
C ILE A 181 -1.84 7.12 -12.79
N SER A 182 -3.16 7.17 -12.66
CA SER A 182 -4.04 8.33 -12.83
C SER A 182 -4.75 8.65 -11.53
N LYS A 183 -4.79 7.72 -10.58
CA LYS A 183 -5.38 7.90 -9.26
C LYS A 183 -4.48 7.36 -8.15
N VAL A 184 -4.28 8.17 -7.11
CA VAL A 184 -3.67 7.76 -5.84
C VAL A 184 -4.69 7.97 -4.74
N THR A 185 -4.92 6.96 -3.90
CA THR A 185 -5.77 7.10 -2.71
C THR A 185 -4.90 6.87 -1.48
N CYS A 186 -4.84 7.85 -0.60
CA CYS A 186 -4.20 7.71 0.69
C CYS A 186 -5.28 7.52 1.75
N TYR A 187 -5.12 6.48 2.56
CA TYR A 187 -5.94 6.25 3.74
C TYR A 187 -5.12 6.57 4.98
N LEU A 188 -5.70 7.24 5.97
CA LEU A 188 -5.11 7.43 7.29
C LEU A 188 -5.91 6.64 8.32
N ILE A 189 -5.24 5.70 8.97
CA ILE A 189 -5.73 5.08 10.19
C ILE A 189 -5.40 6.01 11.35
N ASP A 190 -6.41 6.73 11.83
CA ASP A 190 -6.28 7.57 13.00
C ASP A 190 -6.45 6.73 14.27
N SER A 191 -5.40 6.71 15.10
CA SER A 191 -5.31 5.81 16.25
C SER A 191 -5.38 6.60 17.53
N GLU A 192 -6.45 6.40 18.30
CA GLU A 192 -6.63 7.05 19.61
C GLU A 192 -5.44 6.79 20.54
N LEU A 193 -4.88 5.57 20.50
CA LEU A 193 -3.70 5.21 21.28
C LEU A 193 -2.50 6.08 20.91
N VAL A 194 -2.26 6.33 19.62
CA VAL A 194 -1.20 7.23 19.18
C VAL A 194 -1.52 8.66 19.60
N GLY A 195 -2.76 9.12 19.34
CA GLY A 195 -3.23 10.46 19.70
C GLY A 195 -3.04 10.78 21.18
N HIS A 196 -3.25 9.81 22.07
CA HIS A 196 -3.01 9.95 23.51
C HIS A 196 -1.57 10.38 23.86
N PHE A 197 -0.58 9.86 23.12
CA PHE A 197 0.83 10.15 23.35
C PHE A 197 1.35 11.36 22.55
N VAL A 198 0.62 11.87 21.57
CA VAL A 198 1.02 13.05 20.79
C VAL A 198 0.84 14.31 21.63
N LYS A 199 1.95 15.01 21.92
CA LYS A 199 1.93 16.25 22.72
C LYS A 199 2.04 17.52 21.88
N LYS A 200 2.47 17.42 20.62
CA LYS A 200 2.71 18.56 19.72
C LYS A 200 2.29 18.25 18.28
N GLY A 201 1.34 19.03 17.77
CA GLY A 201 0.76 18.93 16.41
C GLY A 201 -0.34 17.88 16.28
N ALA A 202 -0.96 17.79 15.09
CA ALA A 202 -1.89 16.70 14.73
C ALA A 202 -1.36 15.91 13.52
N ALA A 203 -1.49 14.57 13.56
CA ALA A 203 -1.05 13.71 12.45
C ALA A 203 -1.83 13.99 11.16
N LEU A 204 -3.09 14.43 11.30
CA LEU A 204 -3.95 14.82 10.19
C LEU A 204 -3.34 15.97 9.38
N ASP A 205 -2.75 16.98 10.03
CA ASP A 205 -2.15 18.13 9.34
C ASP A 205 -1.11 17.70 8.30
N VAL A 206 -0.25 16.74 8.66
CA VAL A 206 0.79 16.20 7.76
C VAL A 206 0.19 15.33 6.67
N PHE A 207 -0.86 14.59 6.99
CA PHE A 207 -1.56 13.74 6.04
C PHE A 207 -2.28 14.57 4.97
N GLU A 208 -2.90 15.69 5.35
CA GLU A 208 -3.52 16.63 4.42
C GLU A 208 -2.51 17.22 3.42
N GLU A 209 -1.25 17.41 3.84
CA GLU A 209 -0.19 17.85 2.94
C GLU A 209 0.17 16.82 1.85
N PHE A 210 -0.27 15.55 1.95
CA PHE A 210 0.03 14.53 0.94
C PHE A 210 -0.67 14.80 -0.38
N GLN A 211 -1.85 15.40 -0.38
CA GLN A 211 -2.56 15.73 -1.61
C GLN A 211 -1.70 16.63 -2.50
N ASP A 212 -1.30 17.77 -1.96
CA ASP A 212 -0.44 18.74 -2.64
C ASP A 212 0.92 18.13 -3.04
N TYR A 213 1.49 17.30 -2.17
CA TYR A 213 2.76 16.63 -2.43
C TYR A 213 2.69 15.71 -3.65
N PHE A 214 1.71 14.81 -3.72
CA PHE A 214 1.57 13.89 -4.84
C PHE A 214 1.21 14.64 -6.12
N GLU A 215 0.23 15.56 -6.09
CA GLU A 215 -0.19 16.33 -7.26
C GLU A 215 0.99 17.14 -7.85
N LYS A 216 1.73 17.89 -7.02
CA LYS A 216 2.90 18.64 -7.49
C LYS A 216 4.03 17.73 -7.96
N GLY A 217 4.27 16.61 -7.29
CA GLY A 217 5.31 15.66 -7.66
C GLY A 217 5.05 15.01 -9.02
N PHE A 218 3.82 14.52 -9.26
CA PHE A 218 3.43 13.99 -10.57
C PHE A 218 3.43 15.07 -11.66
N LYS A 219 3.01 16.30 -11.35
CA LYS A 219 3.08 17.43 -12.28
C LYS A 219 4.52 17.72 -12.74
N LYS A 220 5.51 17.64 -11.84
CA LYS A 220 6.94 17.81 -12.19
C LYS A 220 7.44 16.77 -13.19
N VAL A 221 6.89 15.55 -13.15
CA VAL A 221 7.18 14.48 -14.12
C VAL A 221 6.18 14.44 -15.28
N LYS A 222 5.45 15.54 -15.53
CA LYS A 222 4.50 15.74 -16.63
C LYS A 222 3.36 14.71 -16.65
N ARG A 223 2.87 14.34 -15.46
CA ARG A 223 1.71 13.47 -15.28
C ARG A 223 0.68 14.17 -14.43
N GLU A 224 -0.57 14.05 -14.82
CA GLU A 224 -1.70 14.51 -14.01
C GLU A 224 -2.34 13.30 -13.35
N ILE A 225 -2.64 13.44 -12.06
CA ILE A 225 -3.31 12.40 -11.29
C ILE A 225 -4.38 13.05 -10.40
N HIS A 226 -5.34 12.24 -10.00
CA HIS A 226 -6.27 12.56 -8.93
C HIS A 226 -5.78 11.96 -7.62
N VAL A 227 -5.81 12.73 -6.54
CA VAL A 227 -5.41 12.28 -5.21
C VAL A 227 -6.60 12.37 -4.25
N ASP A 228 -6.98 11.23 -3.69
CA ASP A 228 -7.99 11.14 -2.63
C ASP A 228 -7.29 10.96 -1.28
N LEU A 229 -7.70 11.74 -0.28
CA LEU A 229 -7.33 11.54 1.11
C LEU A 229 -8.55 11.08 1.91
N ILE A 230 -8.43 9.96 2.60
CA ILE A 230 -9.53 9.35 3.36
C ILE A 230 -9.07 9.05 4.78
N VAL A 231 -9.74 9.61 5.78
CA VAL A 231 -9.50 9.26 7.19
C VAL A 231 -10.41 8.10 7.56
N CYS A 232 -9.82 7.05 8.11
CA CYS A 232 -10.51 5.83 8.52
C CYS A 232 -10.65 5.81 10.04
N PRO A 233 -11.87 5.81 10.59
CA PRO A 233 -12.07 5.49 11.99
C PRO A 233 -11.73 4.01 12.23
N LEU A 234 -10.90 3.71 13.23
CA LEU A 234 -10.51 2.33 13.58
C LEU A 234 -11.66 1.54 14.25
N PRO A 235 -11.60 0.19 14.21
CA PRO A 235 -10.70 -0.60 13.40
C PRO A 235 -11.32 -0.94 12.06
N PHE A 236 -10.54 -0.79 10.99
CA PHE A 236 -10.79 -1.48 9.73
C PHE A 236 -10.72 -3.00 10.01
N THR A 237 -11.81 -3.59 10.48
CA THR A 237 -12.06 -5.03 10.41
C THR A 237 -12.45 -5.31 8.96
N GLY A 238 -11.45 -5.34 8.09
CA GLY A 238 -11.61 -5.62 6.67
C GLY A 238 -11.34 -7.06 6.31
#